data_AF-A0A2N0W3X0-F1
#
_entry.id   AF-A0A2N0W3X0-F1
#
_cell.length_a   1.000
_cell.length_b   1.000
_cell.length_c   1.000
_cell.angle_alpha   90.00
_cell.angle_beta   90.00
_cell.angle_gamma   90.00
#
_symmetry.space_group_name_H-M   'P 1'
#
loop_
_entity.id
_entity.type
_entity.pdbx_description
1 polymer ?
#
loop_
_entity_poly.entity_id
_entity_poly.type
_entity_poly.pdbx_seq_one_letter_code
_entity_poly.pdbx_strand_id
1 'polypeptide(L)'
;MTISRQGLDDLEALVNEDLDKDCLEISISGHFAIDRVNDQRNNPAITLPELEDIFKKVQASHSKTIQGFPDGTAFVIKCKASKINIPCFIELTRKYNKPWARITLATIQRKDPFLTNDPHILEVN
;
A
#
# COMPACT_ATOMS: atom_id res chain seq x y z
N MET A 1 -13.20 -6.29 -14.34
CA MET A 1 -11.99 -7.06 -14.67
C MET A 1 -11.37 -7.52 -13.37
N THR A 2 -10.96 -8.78 -13.29
CA THR A 2 -10.28 -9.35 -12.11
C THR A 2 -8.80 -9.04 -12.21
N ILE A 3 -8.20 -8.57 -11.13
CA ILE A 3 -6.76 -8.32 -11.07
C ILE A 3 -6.04 -9.67 -10.97
N SER A 4 -5.10 -9.94 -11.88
CA SER A 4 -4.29 -11.16 -11.84
C SER A 4 -3.10 -11.02 -10.88
N ARG A 5 -2.52 -12.14 -10.44
CA ARG A 5 -1.29 -12.13 -9.63
C ARG A 5 -0.16 -11.43 -10.37
N GLN A 6 0.04 -11.76 -11.65
CA GLN A 6 1.05 -11.09 -12.48
C GLN A 6 0.85 -9.58 -12.54
N GLY A 7 -0.39 -9.10 -12.69
CA GLY A 7 -0.65 -7.65 -12.72
C GLY A 7 -0.31 -6.94 -11.40
N LEU A 8 -0.43 -7.64 -10.27
CA LEU A 8 0.05 -7.12 -8.98
C LEU A 8 1.56 -7.15 -8.85
N ASP A 9 2.21 -8.21 -9.33
CA ASP A 9 3.67 -8.33 -9.30
C ASP A 9 4.31 -7.24 -10.21
N ASP A 10 3.70 -6.97 -11.36
CA ASP A 10 4.11 -5.88 -12.27
C ASP A 10 3.92 -4.50 -11.62
N LEU A 11 2.80 -4.29 -10.92
CA LEU A 11 2.54 -3.06 -10.17
C LEU A 11 3.53 -2.88 -9.02
N GLU A 12 3.82 -3.94 -8.25
CA GLU A 12 4.79 -3.91 -7.17
C GLU A 12 6.19 -3.54 -7.69
N ALA A 13 6.62 -4.16 -8.80
CA ALA A 13 7.89 -3.85 -9.43
C ALA A 13 7.95 -2.38 -9.90
N LEU A 14 6.91 -1.89 -10.56
CA LEU A 14 6.82 -0.52 -11.05
C LEU A 14 6.91 0.50 -9.90
N VAL A 15 6.13 0.29 -8.84
CA VAL A 15 6.13 1.20 -7.68
C VAL A 15 7.48 1.14 -6.94
N ASN A 16 8.09 -0.04 -6.84
CA ASN A 16 9.39 -0.21 -6.20
C ASN A 16 10.54 0.45 -6.97
N GLU A 17 10.47 0.52 -8.31
CA GLU A 17 11.44 1.28 -9.11
C GLU A 17 11.46 2.76 -8.72
N ASP A 18 10.28 3.34 -8.47
CA ASP A 18 10.15 4.73 -8.05
C ASP A 18 10.55 4.94 -6.58
N LEU A 19 10.20 4.01 -5.69
CA LEU A 19 10.48 4.09 -4.25
C LEU A 19 11.96 3.81 -3.89
N ASP A 20 12.73 3.15 -4.76
CA ASP A 20 14.13 2.80 -4.49
C ASP A 20 14.99 4.05 -4.23
N LYS A 21 14.67 5.17 -4.90
CA LYS A 21 15.32 6.48 -4.69
C LYS A 21 15.15 7.00 -3.26
N ASP A 22 14.04 6.61 -2.61
CA ASP A 22 13.63 7.03 -1.29
C ASP A 22 14.00 6.00 -0.19
N CYS A 23 14.76 4.95 -0.54
CA CYS A 23 15.06 3.83 0.38
C CYS A 23 13.80 3.16 0.96
N LEU A 24 12.74 3.11 0.15
CA LEU A 24 11.47 2.49 0.46
C LEU A 24 11.21 1.34 -0.51
N GLU A 25 10.45 0.34 -0.07
CA GLU A 25 9.85 -0.66 -0.95
C GLU A 25 8.47 -1.06 -0.42
N ILE A 26 7.56 -1.44 -1.30
CA ILE A 26 6.30 -2.10 -0.95
C ILE A 26 6.42 -3.60 -1.19
N SER A 27 5.69 -4.37 -0.39
CA SER A 27 5.52 -5.81 -0.59
C SER A 27 4.05 -6.20 -0.41
N ILE A 28 3.49 -6.83 -1.43
CA ILE A 28 2.10 -7.28 -1.44
C ILE A 28 2.01 -8.64 -0.75
N SER A 29 1.32 -8.69 0.38
CA SER A 29 1.07 -9.95 1.10
C SER A 29 0.17 -10.90 0.30
N GLY A 30 0.27 -12.20 0.61
CA GLY A 30 -0.61 -13.21 0.02
C GLY A 30 -2.10 -12.92 0.27
N HIS A 31 -2.44 -12.48 1.49
CA HIS A 31 -3.81 -12.13 1.87
C HIS A 31 -4.35 -10.92 1.07
N PHE A 32 -3.51 -9.92 0.80
CA PHE A 32 -3.88 -8.83 -0.11
C PHE A 32 -4.17 -9.36 -1.52
N ALA A 33 -3.22 -10.10 -2.10
CA ALA A 33 -3.24 -10.47 -3.51
C ALA A 33 -4.29 -11.52 -3.87
N ILE A 34 -4.46 -12.53 -3.01
CA ILE A 34 -5.29 -13.71 -3.30
C ILE A 34 -6.71 -13.47 -2.81
N ASP A 35 -6.86 -13.02 -1.57
CA ASP A 35 -8.17 -13.03 -0.91
C ASP A 35 -8.91 -11.70 -1.04
N ARG A 36 -8.18 -10.57 -1.03
CA ARG A 36 -8.79 -9.25 -0.73
C ARG A 36 -8.95 -8.32 -1.92
N VAL A 37 -8.01 -8.31 -2.85
CA VAL A 37 -8.05 -7.36 -3.98
C VAL A 37 -9.27 -7.58 -4.88
N ASN A 38 -9.66 -8.84 -5.10
CA ASN A 38 -10.79 -9.24 -5.94
C ASN A 38 -12.04 -9.64 -5.13
N ASP A 39 -12.06 -9.32 -3.83
CA ASP A 39 -13.19 -9.66 -2.96
C ASP A 39 -14.48 -8.97 -3.44
N GLN A 40 -15.60 -9.71 -3.44
CA GLN A 40 -16.90 -9.21 -3.90
C GLN A 40 -17.43 -8.01 -3.11
N ARG A 41 -16.93 -7.79 -1.88
CA ARG A 41 -17.25 -6.61 -1.07
C ARG A 41 -16.69 -5.32 -1.67
N ASN A 42 -15.69 -5.41 -2.56
CA ASN A 42 -15.18 -4.27 -3.29
C ASN A 42 -16.15 -3.91 -4.41
N ASN A 43 -17.07 -2.98 -4.12
CA ASN A 43 -18.05 -2.50 -5.08
C ASN A 43 -17.96 -0.96 -5.23
N PRO A 44 -17.54 -0.44 -6.39
CA PRO A 44 -17.10 -1.18 -7.59
C PRO A 44 -15.80 -1.97 -7.37
N ALA A 45 -15.49 -2.91 -8.27
CA ALA A 45 -14.25 -3.69 -8.22
C ALA A 45 -13.02 -2.76 -8.19
N ILE A 46 -11.97 -3.15 -7.47
CA ILE A 46 -10.71 -2.40 -7.45
C ILE A 46 -9.96 -2.65 -8.77
N THR A 47 -9.32 -1.62 -9.29
CA THR A 47 -8.58 -1.68 -10.55
C THR A 47 -7.10 -1.38 -10.34
N LEU A 48 -6.23 -1.93 -11.20
CA LEU A 48 -4.78 -1.64 -11.17
C LEU A 48 -4.46 -0.14 -11.29
N PRO A 49 -5.11 0.64 -12.18
CA PRO A 49 -4.89 2.08 -12.25
C PRO A 49 -5.24 2.82 -10.96
N GLU A 50 -6.29 2.41 -10.22
CA GLU A 50 -6.59 3.01 -8.92
C GLU A 50 -5.48 2.73 -7.90
N LEU A 51 -4.92 1.52 -7.90
CA LEU A 51 -3.80 1.18 -6.99
C LEU A 51 -2.54 1.97 -7.34
N GLU A 52 -2.20 2.06 -8.63
CA GLU A 52 -1.07 2.84 -9.12
C GLU A 52 -1.18 4.31 -8.73
N ASP A 53 -2.36 4.93 -8.93
CA ASP A 53 -2.64 6.31 -8.53
C ASP A 53 -2.50 6.52 -7.02
N ILE A 54 -3.02 5.59 -6.21
CA ILE A 54 -2.88 5.64 -4.75
C ILE A 54 -1.40 5.62 -4.35
N PHE A 55 -0.60 4.68 -4.88
CA PHE A 55 0.80 4.58 -4.50
C PHE A 55 1.62 5.80 -4.93
N LYS A 56 1.37 6.35 -6.13
CA LYS A 56 1.99 7.60 -6.58
C LYS A 56 1.67 8.77 -5.65
N LYS A 57 0.41 8.90 -5.21
CA LYS A 57 -0.01 9.95 -4.27
C LYS A 57 0.62 9.78 -2.88
N VAL A 58 0.72 8.54 -2.41
CA VAL A 58 1.38 8.23 -1.12
C VAL A 58 2.87 8.56 -1.21
N GLN A 59 3.55 8.17 -2.28
CA GLN A 59 4.96 8.53 -2.48
C GLN A 59 5.15 10.05 -2.49
N ALA A 60 4.32 10.78 -3.25
CA ALA A 60 4.45 12.23 -3.36
C ALA A 60 4.17 12.97 -2.04
N SER A 61 3.21 12.48 -1.23
CA SER A 61 2.71 13.21 -0.06
C SER A 61 3.28 12.71 1.27
N HIS A 62 3.64 11.43 1.36
CA HIS A 62 3.88 10.73 2.63
C HIS A 62 5.20 9.95 2.69
N SER A 63 6.04 9.96 1.65
CA SER A 63 7.33 9.24 1.64
C SER A 63 8.21 9.59 2.86
N LYS A 64 8.38 10.88 3.16
CA LYS A 64 9.15 11.35 4.33
C LYS A 64 8.55 10.89 5.66
N THR A 65 7.21 10.86 5.76
CA THR A 65 6.50 10.40 6.95
C THR A 65 6.77 8.91 7.19
N ILE A 66 6.65 8.11 6.11
CA ILE A 66 6.88 6.66 6.14
C ILE A 66 8.33 6.35 6.51
N GLN A 67 9.31 7.08 5.98
CA GLN A 67 10.73 6.91 6.35
C GLN A 67 11.00 7.17 7.84
N GLY A 68 10.20 8.03 8.48
CA GLY A 68 10.35 8.37 9.90
C GLY A 68 9.70 7.39 10.86
N PHE A 69 8.94 6.41 10.37
CA PHE A 69 8.24 5.47 11.24
C PHE A 69 9.21 4.42 11.82
N PRO A 70 9.07 4.09 13.12
CA PRO A 70 9.78 2.97 13.74
C PRO A 70 9.45 1.62 13.10
N ASP A 71 10.35 0.65 13.29
CA ASP A 71 10.10 -0.75 12.95
C ASP A 71 8.84 -1.28 13.64
N GLY A 72 8.03 -2.06 12.92
CA GLY A 72 6.76 -2.61 13.41
C GLY A 72 5.60 -1.62 13.47
N THR A 73 5.76 -0.38 12.98
CA THR A 73 4.66 0.61 12.96
C THR A 73 3.55 0.16 12.02
N ALA A 74 2.33 0.04 12.54
CA ALA A 74 1.11 -0.19 11.77
C ALA A 74 0.44 1.13 11.39
N PHE A 75 -0.05 1.21 10.15
CA PHE A 75 -0.75 2.38 9.63
C PHE A 75 -1.72 2.01 8.51
N VAL A 76 -2.66 2.90 8.19
CA VAL A 76 -3.62 2.68 7.09
C VAL A 76 -3.49 3.77 6.04
N ILE A 77 -3.28 3.35 4.79
CA ILE A 77 -3.43 4.23 3.63
C ILE A 77 -4.92 4.31 3.28
N LYS A 78 -5.47 5.53 3.22
CA LYS A 78 -6.87 5.78 2.85
C LYS A 78 -6.94 6.69 1.64
N CYS A 79 -7.56 6.21 0.57
CA CYS A 79 -7.90 7.05 -0.58
C CYS A 79 -9.34 7.56 -0.46
N LYS A 80 -9.50 8.87 -0.25
CA LYS A 80 -10.81 9.50 -0.07
C LYS A 80 -11.66 9.49 -1.33
N ALA A 81 -11.03 9.54 -2.51
CA ALA A 81 -11.74 9.53 -3.79
C ALA A 81 -12.29 8.14 -4.13
N SER A 82 -11.44 7.10 -4.11
CA SER A 82 -11.84 5.73 -4.47
C SER A 82 -12.48 4.93 -3.34
N LYS A 83 -12.39 5.44 -2.09
CA LYS A 83 -12.81 4.74 -0.86
C LYS A 83 -12.06 3.44 -0.58
N ILE A 84 -10.87 3.31 -1.17
CA ILE A 84 -9.97 2.16 -0.96
C ILE A 84 -9.13 2.42 0.29
N ASN A 85 -9.07 1.42 1.15
CA ASN A 85 -8.31 1.43 2.40
C ASN A 85 -7.33 0.26 2.39
N ILE A 86 -6.07 0.53 2.69
CA ILE A 86 -4.97 -0.44 2.67
C ILE A 86 -4.25 -0.37 4.02
N PRO A 87 -4.59 -1.25 4.96
CA PRO A 87 -3.80 -1.46 6.17
C PRO A 87 -2.42 -2.02 5.83
N CYS A 88 -1.40 -1.42 6.45
CA CYS A 88 0.01 -1.65 6.20
C CYS A 88 0.78 -1.74 7.51
N PHE A 89 1.99 -2.28 7.43
CA PHE A 89 2.98 -2.16 8.50
C PHE A 89 4.38 -1.98 7.92
N ILE A 90 5.26 -1.39 8.72
CA ILE A 90 6.66 -1.18 8.34
C ILE A 90 7.55 -2.23 8.96
N GLU A 91 8.46 -2.74 8.14
CA GLU A 91 9.63 -3.50 8.55
C GLU A 91 10.89 -2.73 8.14
N LEU A 92 11.73 -2.38 9.11
CA LEU A 92 13.03 -1.80 8.84
C LEU A 92 14.01 -2.94 8.50
N THR A 93 14.50 -2.89 7.27
CA THR A 93 15.44 -3.87 6.73
C THR A 93 16.76 -3.18 6.34
N ARG A 94 17.67 -3.94 5.73
CA ARG A 94 18.89 -3.40 5.14
C ARG A 94 19.04 -3.89 3.71
N LYS A 95 19.24 -2.95 2.79
CA LYS A 95 19.52 -3.20 1.37
C LYS A 95 20.72 -2.34 0.96
N TYR A 96 21.68 -2.90 0.23
CA TYR A 96 22.90 -2.19 -0.18
C TYR A 96 23.65 -1.48 0.97
N ASN A 97 23.71 -2.09 2.16
CA ASN A 97 24.26 -1.52 3.39
C ASN A 97 23.61 -0.20 3.87
N LYS A 98 22.40 0.13 3.38
CA LYS A 98 21.60 1.26 3.84
C LYS A 98 20.36 0.77 4.60
N PRO A 99 19.86 1.54 5.59
CA PRO A 99 18.56 1.28 6.18
C PRO A 99 17.48 1.42 5.10
N TRP A 100 16.54 0.48 5.09
CA TRP A 100 15.48 0.42 4.09
C TRP A 100 14.16 0.17 4.79
N ALA A 101 13.10 0.89 4.43
CA ALA A 101 11.78 0.65 4.99
C ALA A 101 10.95 -0.17 4.00
N ARG A 102 10.61 -1.40 4.38
CA ARG A 102 9.65 -2.23 3.65
C ARG A 102 8.26 -1.98 4.19
N ILE A 103 7.33 -1.65 3.30
CA ILE A 103 5.92 -1.42 3.59
C ILE A 103 5.16 -2.66 3.15
N THR A 104 4.74 -3.48 4.11
CA THR A 104 3.95 -4.67 3.78
C THR A 104 2.47 -4.31 3.72
N LEU A 105 1.87 -4.54 2.56
CA LEU A 105 0.45 -4.31 2.29
C LEU A 105 -0.34 -5.53 2.78
N ALA A 106 -0.91 -5.44 3.97
CA ALA A 106 -1.47 -6.59 4.70
C ALA A 106 -2.84 -7.03 4.16
N THR A 107 -3.63 -6.09 3.66
CA THR A 107 -4.99 -6.32 3.15
C THR A 107 -5.46 -5.11 2.35
N ILE A 108 -6.61 -5.22 1.69
CA ILE A 108 -7.25 -4.12 0.98
C ILE A 108 -8.77 -4.23 1.04
N GLN A 109 -9.46 -3.08 1.14
CA GLN A 109 -10.91 -3.05 1.07
C GLN A 109 -11.43 -1.70 0.56
N ARG A 110 -12.35 -1.73 -0.41
CA ARG A 110 -13.19 -0.57 -0.74
C ARG A 110 -14.35 -0.51 0.25
N LYS A 111 -14.37 0.50 1.13
CA LYS A 111 -15.41 0.66 2.16
C LYS A 111 -15.47 2.09 2.68
N ASP A 112 -16.70 2.60 2.85
CA ASP A 112 -16.99 3.88 3.52
C ASP A 112 -18.26 3.71 4.39
N PRO A 113 -18.22 3.94 5.72
CA PRO A 113 -17.05 4.32 6.51
C PRO A 113 -16.11 3.13 6.79
N PHE A 114 -14.79 3.40 6.80
CA PHE A 114 -13.75 2.46 7.23
C PHE A 114 -13.22 2.83 8.62
N LEU A 115 -13.59 2.04 9.62
CA LEU A 115 -13.15 2.18 11.00
C LEU A 115 -11.87 1.36 11.23
N THR A 116 -10.87 1.98 11.84
CA THR A 116 -9.63 1.31 12.27
C THR A 116 -9.22 1.84 13.64
N ASN A 117 -8.52 1.02 14.41
CA ASN A 117 -7.85 1.39 15.66
C ASN A 117 -6.34 1.64 15.45
N ASP A 118 -5.85 1.58 14.21
CA ASP A 118 -4.45 1.87 13.89
C ASP A 118 -4.09 3.31 14.28
N PRO A 119 -2.91 3.54 14.87
CA PRO A 119 -2.52 4.84 15.40
C PRO A 119 -2.25 5.88 14.30
N HIS A 120 -1.96 5.44 13.09
CA HIS A 120 -1.58 6.30 11.97
C HIS A 120 -2.47 6.07 10.75
N ILE A 121 -2.96 7.17 10.18
CA ILE A 121 -3.76 7.17 8.96
C ILE A 121 -3.11 8.12 7.96
N LEU A 122 -2.73 7.58 6.79
CA LEU A 122 -2.19 8.35 5.68
C LEU A 122 -3.29 8.56 4.64
N GLU A 123 -3.84 9.76 4.60
CA GLU A 123 -4.92 10.11 3.67
C GLU A 123 -4.37 10.65 2.35
N VAL A 124 -4.91 10.15 1.25
CA VAL A 124 -4.68 10.67 -0.11
C VAL A 124 -6.02 10.94 -0.79
N ASN A 125 -6.03 11.94 -1.68
CA ASN A 125 -7.19 12.32 -2.48
C ASN A 125 -7.00 11.86 -3.91
#